data_AF-A0A7C3XXX1-F1
#
_entry.id   AF-A0A7C3XXX1-F1
#
_cell.length_a   1.000
_cell.length_b   1.000
_cell.length_c   1.000
_cell.angle_alpha   90.00
_cell.angle_beta   90.00
_cell.angle_gamma   90.00
#
_symmetry.space_group_name_H-M   'P 1'
#
loop_
_entity.id
_entity.type
_entity.pdbx_description
1 polymer ?
#
loop_
_entity_poly.entity_id
_entity_poly.type
_entity_poly.pdbx_seq_one_letter_code
_entity_poly.pdbx_strand_id
1 'polypeptide(L)'
;MRQRIQVKCPLCGRTFDLEVDVTTYLTAEPAMPQPRSHTALILRGHEAKVDFVLRAMRALASKDPSGIVEVDEIVEIAEKVGLSRDDVEEILSAEKGAGRIYEPKQGFVSFTAPPERSRA
;
A
#
# COMPACT_ATOMS: atom_id res chain seq x y z
N MET A 1 -6.07 -42.29 -8.80
CA MET A 1 -5.77 -43.00 -7.52
C MET A 1 -6.74 -42.41 -6.52
N ARG A 2 -7.60 -43.23 -5.91
CA ARG A 2 -8.71 -42.74 -5.08
C ARG A 2 -8.25 -42.54 -3.65
N GLN A 3 -8.33 -41.30 -3.17
CA GLN A 3 -7.98 -40.96 -1.80
C GLN A 3 -9.22 -40.47 -1.06
N ARG A 4 -9.49 -41.09 0.09
CA ARG A 4 -10.56 -40.65 1.00
C ARG A 4 -10.01 -39.62 1.97
N ILE A 5 -10.68 -38.48 2.06
CA ILE A 5 -10.33 -37.38 2.96
C ILE A 5 -11.56 -37.07 3.80
N GLN A 6 -11.38 -37.09 5.12
CA GLN A 6 -12.41 -36.72 6.07
C GLN A 6 -12.33 -35.21 6.33
N VAL A 7 -13.40 -34.49 6.01
CA VAL A 7 -13.49 -33.03 6.14
C VAL A 7 -14.63 -32.65 7.08
N LYS A 8 -14.47 -31.55 7.81
CA LYS A 8 -15.51 -31.00 8.68
C LYS A 8 -16.17 -29.81 8.00
N CYS A 9 -17.49 -29.83 7.87
CA CYS A 9 -18.22 -28.72 7.27
C CYS A 9 -18.14 -27.47 8.17
N PRO A 10 -17.64 -26.32 7.68
CA PRO A 10 -17.49 -25.12 8.49
C PRO A 10 -18.83 -24.47 8.86
N LEU A 11 -19.92 -24.83 8.19
CA LEU A 11 -21.26 -24.25 8.43
C LEU A 11 -22.05 -25.01 9.49
N CYS A 12 -21.96 -26.35 9.53
CA CYS A 12 -22.76 -27.18 10.44
C CYS A 12 -21.93 -28.08 11.37
N GLY A 13 -20.60 -28.08 11.24
CA GLY A 13 -19.69 -28.79 12.13
C GLY A 13 -19.69 -30.32 12.00
N ARG A 14 -20.49 -30.91 11.12
CA ARG A 14 -20.52 -32.36 10.88
C ARG A 14 -19.36 -32.81 9.99
N THR A 15 -18.87 -34.01 10.21
CA THR A 15 -17.78 -34.63 9.45
C THR A 15 -18.33 -35.43 8.27
N PHE A 16 -17.65 -35.34 7.13
CA PHE A 16 -17.99 -36.03 5.89
C PHE A 16 -16.73 -36.67 5.30
N ASP A 17 -16.88 -37.85 4.73
CA ASP A 17 -15.81 -38.55 4.02
C ASP A 17 -15.98 -38.31 2.52
N LEU A 18 -15.02 -37.63 1.91
CA LEU A 18 -14.99 -37.36 0.48
C LEU A 18 -13.98 -38.30 -0.19
N GLU A 19 -14.40 -38.96 -1.26
CA GLU A 19 -13.52 -39.82 -2.07
C GLU A 19 -13.15 -39.08 -3.35
N VAL A 20 -11.87 -38.68 -3.45
CA VAL A 20 -11.36 -37.85 -4.54
C VAL A 20 -10.47 -38.71 -5.43
N ASP A 21 -10.76 -38.77 -6.73
CA ASP A 21 -9.91 -39.48 -7.70
C ASP A 21 -8.86 -38.49 -8.24
N VAL A 22 -7.62 -38.64 -7.78
CA VAL A 22 -6.52 -37.73 -8.12
C VAL A 22 -5.76 -38.31 -9.30
N THR A 23 -5.83 -37.64 -10.45
CA THR A 23 -4.97 -37.87 -11.60
C THR A 23 -4.18 -36.58 -11.86
N THR A 24 -2.86 -36.66 -11.75
CA THR A 24 -1.84 -35.62 -12.00
C THR A 24 -1.48 -34.74 -10.79
N TYR A 25 -0.17 -34.66 -10.55
CA TYR A 25 0.48 -33.99 -9.42
C TYR A 25 0.16 -32.48 -9.40
N LEU A 26 -0.33 -32.00 -8.25
CA LEU A 26 -0.46 -30.57 -7.95
C LEU A 26 0.53 -30.24 -6.83
N THR A 27 1.56 -29.46 -7.16
CA THR A 27 2.36 -28.74 -6.15
C THR A 27 1.60 -27.48 -5.78
N ALA A 28 0.97 -27.48 -4.59
CA ALA A 28 0.38 -26.30 -4.01
C ALA A 28 1.45 -25.58 -3.18
N GLU A 29 2.04 -24.51 -3.74
CA GLU A 29 2.75 -23.54 -2.91
C GLU A 29 1.71 -22.72 -2.12
N PRO A 30 1.92 -22.47 -0.82
CA PRO A 30 1.06 -21.58 -0.07
C PRO A 30 1.20 -20.17 -0.67
N ALA A 31 0.16 -19.71 -1.37
CA ALA A 31 0.04 -18.31 -1.70
C ALA A 31 0.12 -17.53 -0.38
N MET A 32 1.17 -16.71 -0.23
CA MET A 32 1.27 -15.78 0.88
C MET A 32 -0.05 -15.02 0.97
N PRO A 33 -0.69 -14.94 2.15
CA PRO A 33 -1.93 -14.18 2.28
C PRO A 33 -1.63 -12.77 1.80
N GLN A 34 -2.26 -12.34 0.70
CA GLN A 34 -2.27 -10.94 0.33
C GLN A 34 -2.83 -10.19 1.54
N PRO A 35 -2.13 -9.20 2.10
CA PRO A 35 -2.64 -8.45 3.23
C PRO A 35 -3.92 -7.77 2.75
N ARG A 36 -5.07 -8.31 3.19
CA ARG A 36 -6.35 -7.62 3.12
C ARG A 36 -6.09 -6.27 3.75
N SER A 37 -6.28 -5.21 2.98
CA SER A 37 -6.12 -3.83 3.42
C SER A 37 -7.14 -3.55 4.54
N HIS A 38 -6.78 -3.93 5.75
CA HIS A 38 -7.37 -3.41 6.96
C HIS A 38 -6.83 -1.99 7.08
N THR A 39 -7.60 -1.07 6.50
CA THR A 39 -7.45 0.38 6.62
C THR A 39 -7.70 0.78 8.07
N ALA A 40 -6.76 0.46 8.96
CA ALA A 40 -6.67 0.94 10.34
C ALA A 40 -5.38 0.40 10.97
N LEU A 41 -4.21 0.88 10.53
CA LEU A 41 -2.95 0.59 11.19
C LEU A 41 -2.15 1.87 11.25
N ILE A 42 -2.11 2.47 12.44
CA ILE A 42 -1.11 3.47 12.87
C ILE A 42 0.21 3.10 12.19
N LEU A 43 0.73 3.97 11.31
CA LEU A 43 1.92 3.65 10.53
C LEU A 43 3.12 3.45 11.47
N ARG A 44 3.45 2.18 11.76
CA ARG A 44 4.49 1.82 12.74
C ARG A 44 5.89 1.69 12.13
N GLY A 45 6.01 1.62 10.81
CA GLY A 45 7.29 1.51 10.10
C GLY A 45 7.62 2.79 9.31
N HIS A 46 8.89 3.20 9.32
CA HIS A 46 9.37 4.37 8.57
C HIS A 46 9.07 4.26 7.07
N GLU A 47 9.32 3.10 6.46
CA GLU A 47 8.99 2.86 5.04
C GLU A 47 7.50 3.04 4.74
N ALA A 48 6.62 2.63 5.65
CA ALA A 48 5.19 2.79 5.49
C ALA A 48 4.76 4.27 5.58
N LYS A 49 5.41 5.05 6.46
CA LYS A 49 5.21 6.51 6.54
C LYS A 49 5.62 7.18 5.23
N VAL A 50 6.81 6.85 4.72
CA VAL A 50 7.34 7.40 3.45
C VAL A 50 6.42 7.04 2.28
N ASP A 51 6.05 5.76 2.13
CA ASP A 51 5.15 5.32 1.06
C ASP A 51 3.79 6.01 1.14
N PHE A 52 3.23 6.20 2.33
CA PHE A 52 1.98 6.94 2.52
C PHE A 52 2.09 8.40 2.05
N VAL A 53 3.13 9.13 2.49
CA VAL A 53 3.34 10.53 2.10
C VAL A 53 3.51 10.66 0.58
N LEU A 54 4.31 9.78 -0.03
CA LEU A 54 4.51 9.78 -1.49
C LEU A 54 3.22 9.46 -2.25
N ARG A 55 2.40 8.52 -1.77
CA ARG A 55 1.09 8.22 -2.37
C ARG A 55 0.11 9.37 -2.23
N ALA A 56 0.04 10.01 -1.06
CA ALA A 56 -0.79 11.19 -0.84
C ALA A 56 -0.39 12.31 -1.80
N MET A 57 0.91 12.59 -1.92
CA MET A 57 1.43 13.58 -2.84
C MET A 57 1.13 13.25 -4.31
N ARG A 58 1.25 11.98 -4.75
CA ARG A 58 0.83 11.56 -6.11
C ARG A 58 -0.67 11.77 -6.33
N ALA A 59 -1.49 11.43 -5.34
CA ALA A 59 -2.93 11.60 -5.43
C ALA A 59 -3.31 13.08 -5.56
N LEU A 60 -2.65 13.96 -4.80
CA LEU A 60 -2.83 15.42 -4.90
C LEU A 60 -2.33 15.96 -6.24
N ALA A 61 -1.11 15.58 -6.66
CA ALA A 61 -0.53 15.99 -7.94
C ALA A 61 -1.36 15.52 -9.15
N SER A 62 -2.16 14.45 -9.02
CA SER A 62 -3.06 13.99 -10.09
C SER A 62 -4.31 14.86 -10.27
N LYS A 63 -4.69 15.65 -9.26
CA LYS A 63 -5.86 16.54 -9.33
C LYS A 63 -5.54 17.85 -10.03
N ASP A 64 -4.31 18.32 -9.91
CA ASP A 64 -3.86 19.57 -10.52
C ASP A 64 -2.97 19.29 -11.75
N PRO A 65 -3.31 19.81 -12.95
CA PRO A 65 -2.50 19.62 -14.15
C PRO A 65 -1.07 20.18 -14.05
N SER A 66 -0.80 21.08 -13.09
CA SER A 66 0.55 21.60 -12.82
C SER A 66 1.43 20.59 -12.08
N GLY A 67 0.85 19.58 -11.41
CA GLY A 67 1.59 18.62 -10.59
C GLY A 67 2.28 19.25 -9.37
N ILE A 68 1.87 20.47 -9.00
CA ILE A 68 2.34 21.18 -7.81
C ILE A 68 1.39 20.86 -6.67
N VAL A 69 1.94 20.52 -5.51
CA VAL A 69 1.18 20.11 -4.33
C VAL A 69 1.56 21.00 -3.15
N GLU A 70 0.57 21.50 -2.41
CA GLU A 70 0.80 22.27 -1.19
C GLU A 70 1.19 21.35 -0.03
N VAL A 71 2.21 21.72 0.73
CA VAL A 71 2.70 20.91 1.86
C VAL A 71 1.62 20.79 2.94
N ASP A 72 0.86 21.85 3.20
CA ASP A 72 -0.20 21.84 4.20
C ASP A 72 -1.32 20.84 3.82
N GLU A 73 -1.64 20.64 2.54
CA GLU A 73 -2.58 19.60 2.10
C GLU A 73 -2.05 18.18 2.37
N ILE A 74 -0.74 17.95 2.20
CA ILE A 74 -0.11 16.67 2.51
C ILE A 74 -0.18 16.42 4.02
N VAL A 75 0.11 17.43 4.84
CA VAL A 75 0.05 17.37 6.30
C VAL A 75 -1.37 17.06 6.76
N GLU A 76 -2.39 17.71 6.20
CA GLU A 76 -3.80 17.47 6.56
C GLU A 76 -4.22 16.00 6.29
N ILE A 77 -3.74 15.39 5.20
CA ILE A 77 -3.98 13.98 4.90
C ILE A 77 -3.20 13.06 5.86
N ALA A 78 -1.97 13.43 6.20
CA ALA A 78 -1.10 12.66 7.09
C ALA A 78 -1.58 12.67 8.55
N GLU A 79 -2.09 13.80 9.04
CA GLU A 79 -2.65 13.91 10.41
C GLU A 79 -3.86 13.00 10.61
N LYS A 80 -4.70 12.82 9.58
CA LYS A 80 -5.86 11.91 9.61
C LYS A 80 -5.47 10.44 9.85
N VAL A 81 -4.23 10.07 9.54
CA VAL A 81 -3.69 8.71 9.77
C VAL A 81 -2.68 8.66 10.93
N GLY A 82 -2.55 9.76 11.68
CA GLY A 82 -1.71 9.84 12.87
C GLY A 82 -0.23 10.11 12.62
N LEU A 83 0.13 10.69 11.47
CA LEU A 83 1.47 11.23 11.24
C LEU A 83 1.55 12.67 11.73
N SER A 84 2.65 13.01 12.40
CA SER A 84 2.90 14.39 12.81
C SER A 84 3.41 15.23 11.64
N ARG A 85 3.25 16.55 11.73
CA ARG A 85 3.85 17.50 10.79
C ARG A 85 5.36 17.30 10.67
N ASP A 86 6.03 17.11 11.80
CA ASP A 86 7.48 16.91 11.87
C ASP A 86 7.92 15.66 11.08
N ASP A 87 7.17 14.55 11.20
CA ASP A 87 7.43 13.32 10.41
C ASP A 87 7.31 13.61 8.91
N VAL A 88 6.30 14.38 8.49
CA VAL A 88 6.07 14.72 7.08
C VAL A 88 7.19 15.63 6.56
N GLU A 89 7.58 16.64 7.32
CA GLU A 89 8.67 17.55 6.97
C GLU A 89 10.02 16.81 6.87
N GLU A 90 10.30 15.90 7.79
CA GLU A 90 11.49 15.03 7.74
C GLU A 90 11.50 14.20 6.45
N ILE A 91 10.38 13.54 6.12
CA ILE A 91 10.26 12.74 4.90
C ILE A 91 10.44 13.61 3.66
N LEU A 92 9.76 14.77 3.58
CA LEU A 92 9.89 15.67 2.45
C LEU A 92 11.33 16.21 2.31
N SER A 93 12.02 16.48 3.42
CA SER A 93 13.42 16.92 3.40
C SER A 93 14.35 15.83 2.85
N ALA A 94 14.13 14.57 3.24
CA ALA A 94 14.90 13.43 2.76
C ALA A 94 14.66 13.18 1.26
N GLU A 95 13.41 13.29 0.80
CA GLU A 95 13.04 13.14 -0.61
C GLU A 95 13.59 14.28 -1.49
N LYS A 96 13.64 15.51 -0.97
CA LYS A 96 14.34 16.65 -1.61
C LYS A 96 15.83 16.37 -1.74
N GLY A 97 16.46 15.90 -0.66
CA GLY A 97 17.88 15.51 -0.66
C GLY A 97 18.20 14.37 -1.62
N ALA A 98 17.27 13.44 -1.83
CA ALA A 98 17.37 12.37 -2.81
C ALA A 98 17.13 12.83 -4.27
N GLY A 99 16.72 14.09 -4.49
CA GLY A 99 16.42 14.65 -5.81
C GLY A 99 15.16 14.09 -6.46
N ARG A 100 14.27 13.44 -5.71
CA ARG A 100 13.00 12.87 -6.21
C ARG A 100 11.86 13.89 -6.23
N ILE A 101 11.98 14.92 -5.42
CA ILE A 101 11.08 16.07 -5.39
C ILE A 101 11.86 17.37 -5.30
N TYR A 102 11.22 18.46 -5.68
CA TYR A 102 11.75 19.80 -5.55
C TYR A 102 10.66 20.77 -5.07
N GLU A 103 11.09 21.91 -4.54
CA GLU A 103 10.21 22.96 -4.03
C GLU A 103 10.26 24.17 -4.97
N PRO A 104 9.32 24.30 -5.93
CA PRO A 104 9.27 25.44 -6.84
C PRO A 104 9.02 26.77 -6.11
N LYS A 105 8.26 26.72 -5.01
CA LYS A 105 7.91 27.86 -4.16
C LYS A 105 7.80 27.39 -2.72
N GLN A 106 8.17 28.24 -1.76
CA GLN A 106 8.02 27.92 -0.33
C GLN A 106 6.61 27.43 -0.01
N GLY A 107 6.51 26.24 0.57
CA GLY A 107 5.25 25.59 0.92
C GLY A 107 4.64 24.71 -0.19
N PHE A 108 5.28 24.61 -1.35
CA PHE A 108 4.80 23.81 -2.49
C PHE A 108 5.86 22.82 -2.95
N VAL A 109 5.48 21.57 -3.20
CA VAL A 109 6.37 20.50 -3.65
C VAL A 109 5.88 19.90 -4.96
N SER A 110 6.81 19.47 -5.81
CA SER A 110 6.51 18.76 -7.05
C SER A 110 7.53 17.66 -7.31
N PHE A 111 7.15 16.63 -8.07
CA PHE A 111 8.05 15.56 -8.46
C PHE A 111 9.03 16.05 -9.53
N THR A 112 10.33 15.78 -9.38
CA THR A 112 11.36 16.16 -10.37
C THR A 112 11.21 15.40 -11.68
N ALA A 113 10.80 14.13 -11.63
CA ALA A 113 10.37 13.37 -12.79
C ALA A 113 8.82 13.38 -12.84
N PRO A 114 8.19 13.60 -14.00
CA PRO A 114 6.76 13.41 -14.13
C PRO A 114 6.43 12.00 -13.64
N PRO A 115 5.39 11.81 -12.80
CA PRO A 115 5.00 10.48 -12.35
C PRO A 115 4.68 9.68 -13.61
N GLU A 116 5.59 8.77 -13.96
CA GLU A 116 5.49 8.03 -15.20
C GLU A 116 4.11 7.38 -15.25
N ARG A 117 3.48 7.51 -16.42
CA ARG A 117 2.38 6.64 -16.86
C ARG A 117 2.93 5.21 -16.92
N SER A 118 3.28 4.59 -15.81
CA SER A 118 3.60 3.17 -15.74
C SER A 118 2.28 2.39 -15.78
N ARG A 119 1.63 2.42 -16.94
CA ARG A 119 0.78 1.33 -17.38
C ARG A 119 1.73 0.21 -17.81
N ALA A 120 1.86 -0.80 -16.96
CA ALA A 120 2.22 -2.15 -17.38
C ALA A 120 1.03 -3.05 -17.05
#